data_AF-A0AAD7UI65-F1
#
_entry.id   AF-A0AAD7UI65-F1
#
_cell.length_a   1.000
_cell.length_b   1.000
_cell.length_c   1.000
_cell.angle_alpha   90.00
_cell.angle_beta   90.00
_cell.angle_gamma   90.00
#
_symmetry.space_group_name_H-M   'P 1'
#
loop_
_entity.id
_entity.type
_entity.pdbx_description
1 polymer ?
#
loop_
_entity_poly.entity_id
_entity_poly.type
_entity_poly.pdbx_seq_one_letter_code
_entity_poly.pdbx_strand_id
1 'polypeptide(L)'
;MEEAHRESKSSRLLKAKKYVVSRMTETRSGRTFLMKNFGEAGVQIMECLKSTATRFRDARTAKELKRDVLKVVTKAVLLHSNKVITEEMALPSREPTLACIQRVQEALDASIRGHEVDVQDVAKRITEAHDALLAILKPHVREHNWRRLTRAMRFYGDPEFLGAMTTNPEYAADRARLKVAVAELTRPFENELLATTQFLAERLKRRAATLDALIEAPELRGFLADDLGAEALSRWLAENDPTDYRCLEFVRAVEYFKTTANLGLRGPRANQIRVKYFGSDAASFDPDAVRACEASIAKTPPPRDTFRVLEAQAIDRLRVAFERRFVASPAFRGLKKERDDLATRVAAMEHQIRSSDAGAVEHKDDDDDDDDEDDDSHAS
;
A
#
# COMPACT_ATOMS: atom_id res chain seq x y z
N MET A 1 47.63 -9.50 13.35
CA MET A 1 46.32 -10.20 13.33
C MET A 1 45.60 -9.77 12.06
N GLU A 2 45.83 -10.51 10.98
CA GLU A 2 45.16 -10.35 9.70
C GLU A 2 43.76 -10.98 9.78
N GLU A 3 42.72 -10.16 9.89
CA GLU A 3 41.36 -10.61 9.57
C GLU A 3 41.24 -10.74 8.06
N ALA A 4 41.64 -11.91 7.54
CA ALA A 4 41.35 -12.33 6.20
C ALA A 4 39.81 -12.35 6.01
N HIS A 5 39.30 -11.34 5.31
CA HIS A 5 37.95 -11.27 4.78
C HIS A 5 37.59 -12.60 4.09
N ARG A 6 36.86 -13.45 4.79
CA ARG A 6 36.10 -14.55 4.18
C ARG A 6 35.00 -13.91 3.32
N GLU A 7 35.35 -13.52 2.11
CA GLU A 7 34.37 -13.40 1.02
C GLU A 7 33.70 -14.77 0.89
N SER A 8 32.54 -14.92 1.53
CA SER A 8 31.71 -16.11 1.44
C SER A 8 31.54 -16.49 -0.03
N LYS A 9 31.73 -17.78 -0.36
CA LYS A 9 31.46 -18.33 -1.69
C LYS A 9 30.06 -17.96 -2.20
N SER A 10 29.11 -17.63 -1.32
CA SER A 10 27.79 -17.11 -1.70
C SER A 10 27.86 -15.75 -2.42
N SER A 11 28.83 -14.89 -2.09
CA SER A 11 29.04 -13.57 -2.73
C SER A 11 29.46 -13.70 -4.19
N ARG A 12 30.35 -14.65 -4.52
CA ARG A 12 30.79 -14.89 -5.91
C ARG A 12 29.68 -15.51 -6.76
N LEU A 13 28.93 -16.47 -6.20
CA LEU A 13 27.78 -17.07 -6.88
C LEU A 13 26.65 -16.05 -7.10
N LEU A 14 26.39 -15.17 -6.13
CA LEU A 14 25.43 -14.06 -6.27
C LEU A 14 25.89 -13.04 -7.30
N LYS A 15 27.18 -12.66 -7.33
CA LYS A 15 27.76 -11.76 -8.35
C LYS A 15 27.64 -12.36 -9.76
N ALA A 16 27.91 -13.65 -9.93
CA ALA A 16 27.77 -14.35 -11.21
C ALA A 16 26.30 -14.46 -11.66
N LYS A 17 25.38 -14.85 -10.77
CA LYS A 17 23.93 -14.85 -11.06
C LYS A 17 23.44 -13.45 -11.45
N LYS A 18 23.89 -12.41 -10.74
CA LYS A 18 23.55 -11.02 -11.04
C LYS A 18 24.10 -10.56 -12.41
N TYR A 19 25.30 -11.01 -12.77
CA TYR A 19 25.91 -10.69 -14.07
C TYR A 19 25.16 -11.34 -15.23
N VAL A 20 24.86 -12.65 -15.12
CA VAL A 20 24.06 -13.39 -16.11
C VAL A 20 22.70 -12.72 -16.27
N VAL A 21 22.01 -12.43 -15.17
CA VAL A 21 20.73 -11.73 -15.17
C VAL A 21 20.81 -10.34 -15.82
N SER A 22 21.89 -9.59 -15.61
CA SER A 22 22.03 -8.25 -16.19
C SER A 22 22.14 -8.26 -17.72
N ARG A 23 22.71 -9.32 -18.31
CA ARG A 23 22.82 -9.51 -19.76
C ARG A 23 21.60 -10.17 -20.41
N MET A 24 20.66 -10.70 -19.62
CA MET A 24 19.42 -11.31 -20.14
C MET A 24 18.44 -10.29 -20.77
N THR A 25 18.66 -9.00 -20.55
CA THR A 25 17.64 -7.96 -20.86
C THR A 25 17.59 -7.49 -22.32
N GLU A 26 18.43 -8.02 -23.20
CA GLU A 26 18.54 -7.57 -24.60
C GLU A 26 18.22 -8.65 -25.65
N THR A 27 17.78 -9.85 -25.25
CA THR A 27 17.71 -11.03 -26.14
C THR A 27 16.61 -12.05 -25.78
N ARG A 28 16.59 -13.18 -26.51
CA ARG A 28 15.87 -14.45 -26.27
C ARG A 28 15.77 -14.83 -24.78
N SER A 29 16.82 -14.55 -24.00
CA SER A 29 16.84 -14.83 -22.56
C SER A 29 15.83 -14.01 -21.76
N GLY A 30 15.53 -12.77 -22.18
CA GLY A 30 14.50 -11.94 -21.57
C GLY A 30 13.11 -12.51 -21.79
N ARG A 31 12.85 -13.04 -23.00
CA ARG A 31 11.62 -13.78 -23.31
C ARG A 31 11.53 -15.06 -22.46
N THR A 32 12.61 -15.84 -22.36
CA THR A 32 12.65 -17.02 -21.48
C THR A 32 12.40 -16.67 -20.02
N PHE A 33 12.93 -15.54 -19.54
CA PHE A 33 12.68 -15.07 -18.18
C PHE A 33 11.20 -14.71 -17.97
N LEU A 34 10.59 -13.96 -18.90
CA LEU A 34 9.17 -13.62 -18.83
C LEU A 34 8.30 -14.88 -18.87
N MET A 35 8.53 -15.76 -19.85
CA MET A 35 7.85 -17.05 -19.97
C MET A 35 7.89 -17.85 -18.68
N LYS A 36 9.08 -17.96 -18.06
CA LYS A 36 9.26 -18.74 -16.83
C LYS A 36 8.48 -18.20 -15.64
N ASN A 37 8.31 -16.89 -15.52
CA ASN A 37 7.73 -16.26 -14.33
C ASN A 37 6.29 -15.74 -14.54
N PHE A 38 5.88 -15.50 -15.79
CA PHE A 38 4.62 -14.85 -16.15
C PHE A 38 3.92 -15.53 -17.34
N GLY A 39 4.41 -16.69 -17.79
CA GLY A 39 3.83 -17.42 -18.92
C GLY A 39 3.93 -16.70 -20.27
N GLU A 40 3.20 -17.20 -21.25
CA GLU A 40 3.11 -16.58 -22.58
C GLU A 40 2.39 -15.22 -22.50
N ALA A 41 1.38 -15.09 -21.63
CA ALA A 41 0.70 -13.82 -21.34
C ALA A 41 1.66 -12.66 -21.02
N GLY A 42 2.63 -12.87 -20.12
CA GLY A 42 3.63 -11.86 -19.79
C GLY A 42 4.55 -11.47 -20.96
N VAL A 43 4.82 -12.42 -21.88
CA VAL A 43 5.55 -12.14 -23.13
C VAL A 43 4.70 -11.29 -24.07
N GLN A 44 3.43 -11.65 -24.26
CA GLN A 44 2.50 -10.95 -25.13
C GLN A 44 2.25 -9.52 -24.66
N ILE A 45 2.06 -9.28 -23.36
CA ILE A 45 1.94 -7.92 -22.80
C ILE A 45 3.18 -7.10 -23.16
N MET A 46 4.38 -7.64 -22.95
CA MET A 46 5.62 -6.92 -23.27
C MET A 46 5.79 -6.63 -24.77
N GLU A 47 5.34 -7.53 -25.64
CA GLU A 47 5.36 -7.34 -27.09
C GLU A 47 4.34 -6.28 -27.53
N CYS A 48 3.13 -6.28 -26.97
CA CYS A 48 2.11 -5.26 -27.22
C CYS A 48 2.59 -3.89 -26.76
N LEU A 49 3.09 -3.75 -25.53
CA LEU A 49 3.62 -2.49 -25.00
C LEU A 49 4.76 -1.93 -25.86
N LYS A 50 5.65 -2.80 -26.36
CA LYS A 50 6.71 -2.39 -27.29
C LYS A 50 6.14 -1.94 -28.63
N SER A 51 5.19 -2.69 -29.20
CA SER A 51 4.53 -2.38 -30.48
C SER A 51 3.87 -1.00 -30.41
N THR A 52 3.06 -0.77 -29.37
CA THR A 52 2.28 0.45 -29.20
C THR A 52 3.18 1.67 -28.95
N ALA A 53 4.20 1.52 -28.11
CA ALA A 53 5.22 2.56 -27.90
C ALA A 53 6.02 2.89 -29.17
N THR A 54 6.27 1.89 -30.04
CA THR A 54 6.98 2.10 -31.32
C THR A 54 6.15 2.96 -32.27
N ARG A 55 4.84 2.72 -32.35
CA ARG A 55 3.91 3.50 -33.18
C ARG A 55 3.66 4.90 -32.62
N PHE A 56 3.52 5.03 -31.30
CA PHE A 56 3.24 6.33 -30.67
C PHE A 56 4.42 7.30 -30.74
N ARG A 57 5.65 6.80 -30.63
CA ARG A 57 6.86 7.64 -30.61
C ARG A 57 7.92 7.17 -31.59
N ASP A 58 8.72 6.18 -31.20
CA ASP A 58 9.80 5.64 -32.02
C ASP A 58 10.33 4.29 -31.49
N ALA A 59 11.00 3.55 -32.36
CA ALA A 59 11.54 2.21 -32.05
C ALA A 59 12.65 2.21 -30.99
N ARG A 60 13.42 3.30 -30.86
CA ARG A 60 14.49 3.42 -29.87
C ARG A 60 13.86 3.57 -28.48
N THR A 61 12.91 4.49 -28.33
CA THR A 61 12.15 4.69 -27.09
C THR A 61 11.47 3.40 -26.65
N ALA A 62 10.76 2.71 -27.55
CA ALA A 62 10.12 1.43 -27.25
C ALA A 62 11.11 0.34 -26.78
N LYS A 63 12.30 0.26 -27.40
CA LYS A 63 13.35 -0.68 -26.96
C LYS A 63 13.89 -0.31 -25.58
N GLU A 64 14.08 0.97 -25.31
CA GLU A 64 14.54 1.47 -24.00
C GLU A 64 13.51 1.16 -22.91
N LEU A 65 12.22 1.42 -23.15
CA LEU A 65 11.11 1.12 -22.24
C LEU A 65 10.99 -0.39 -21.97
N LYS A 66 11.01 -1.23 -23.00
CA LYS A 66 11.00 -2.69 -22.86
C LYS A 66 12.14 -3.18 -21.96
N ARG A 67 13.36 -2.67 -22.19
CA ARG A 67 14.53 -3.02 -21.38
C ARG A 67 14.37 -2.56 -19.94
N ASP A 68 13.80 -1.38 -19.72
CA ASP A 68 13.56 -0.83 -18.39
C ASP A 68 12.55 -1.67 -17.60
N VAL A 69 11.39 -1.97 -18.18
CA VAL A 69 10.38 -2.83 -17.56
C VAL A 69 10.99 -4.20 -17.24
N LEU A 70 11.66 -4.83 -18.19
CA LEU A 70 12.28 -6.14 -17.97
C LEU A 70 13.31 -6.12 -16.83
N LYS A 71 14.14 -5.07 -16.73
CA LYS A 71 15.13 -4.94 -15.64
C LYS A 71 14.45 -4.75 -14.28
N VAL A 72 13.38 -3.97 -14.22
CA VAL A 72 12.63 -3.74 -12.98
C VAL A 72 11.93 -5.02 -12.54
N VAL A 73 11.18 -5.67 -13.43
CA VAL A 73 10.47 -6.93 -13.16
C VAL A 73 11.44 -8.02 -12.71
N THR A 74 12.56 -8.19 -13.43
CA THR A 74 13.60 -9.15 -13.04
C THR A 74 14.15 -8.87 -11.64
N LYS A 75 14.33 -7.60 -11.29
CA LYS A 75 14.82 -7.21 -9.97
C LYS A 75 13.78 -7.49 -8.88
N ALA A 76 12.50 -7.20 -9.14
CA ALA A 76 11.40 -7.47 -8.22
C ALA A 76 11.28 -8.97 -7.92
N VAL A 77 11.27 -9.82 -8.96
CA VAL A 77 11.25 -11.29 -8.83
C VAL A 77 12.44 -11.78 -7.99
N LEU A 78 13.65 -11.27 -8.24
CA LEU A 78 14.83 -11.65 -7.46
C LEU A 78 14.75 -11.22 -6.00
N LEU A 79 14.21 -10.04 -5.71
CA LEU A 79 14.05 -9.57 -4.33
C LEU A 79 13.03 -10.43 -3.58
N HIS A 80 11.93 -10.78 -4.24
CA HIS A 80 10.91 -11.66 -3.67
C HIS A 80 11.43 -13.11 -3.48
N SER A 81 12.09 -13.67 -4.49
CA SER A 81 12.62 -15.05 -4.42
C SER A 81 13.68 -15.23 -3.34
N ASN A 82 14.43 -14.17 -3.03
CA ASN A 82 15.43 -14.17 -1.97
C ASN A 82 14.87 -13.68 -0.62
N LYS A 83 13.54 -13.52 -0.50
CA LYS A 83 12.84 -13.07 0.72
C LYS A 83 13.35 -11.72 1.25
N VAL A 84 13.89 -10.87 0.38
CA VAL A 84 14.28 -9.49 0.70
C VAL A 84 13.05 -8.59 0.76
N ILE A 85 12.11 -8.81 -0.16
CA ILE A 85 10.75 -8.29 -0.06
C ILE A 85 9.89 -9.47 0.34
N THR A 86 9.28 -9.40 1.53
CA THR A 86 8.31 -10.39 2.00
C THR A 86 6.92 -10.07 1.48
N GLU A 87 6.00 -11.03 1.59
CA GLU A 87 4.60 -10.81 1.23
C GLU A 87 3.96 -9.69 2.07
N GLU A 88 4.27 -9.64 3.37
CA GLU A 88 3.81 -8.59 4.28
C GLU A 88 4.27 -7.19 3.84
N MET A 89 5.53 -7.07 3.39
CA MET A 89 6.06 -5.81 2.85
C MET A 89 5.40 -5.41 1.52
N ALA A 90 4.95 -6.39 0.73
CA ALA A 90 4.29 -6.16 -0.55
C ALA A 90 2.78 -5.88 -0.41
N LEU A 91 2.19 -6.22 0.74
CA LEU A 91 0.76 -6.08 0.99
C LEU A 91 0.23 -4.66 0.71
N PRO A 92 0.91 -3.55 1.09
CA PRO A 92 0.43 -2.21 0.82
C PRO A 92 0.35 -1.85 -0.67
N SER A 93 1.07 -2.54 -1.57
CA SER A 93 0.96 -2.30 -3.01
C SER A 93 -0.06 -3.17 -3.72
N ARG A 94 -0.62 -4.19 -3.05
CA ARG A 94 -1.60 -5.08 -3.69
C ARG A 94 -2.80 -4.27 -4.18
N GLU A 95 -3.46 -3.52 -3.31
CA GLU A 95 -4.67 -2.74 -3.67
C GLU A 95 -4.42 -1.78 -4.84
N PRO A 96 -3.43 -0.87 -4.81
CA PRO A 96 -3.20 0.04 -5.95
C PRO A 96 -2.85 -0.69 -7.26
N THR A 97 -2.09 -1.78 -7.18
CA THR A 97 -1.69 -2.55 -8.37
C THR A 97 -2.89 -3.26 -8.99
N LEU A 98 -3.72 -3.88 -8.16
CA LEU A 98 -4.92 -4.58 -8.60
C LEU A 98 -5.97 -3.61 -9.16
N ALA A 99 -6.18 -2.47 -8.51
CA ALA A 99 -7.05 -1.40 -9.01
C ALA A 99 -6.57 -0.86 -10.37
N CYS A 100 -5.25 -0.70 -10.54
CA CYS A 100 -4.68 -0.31 -11.84
C CYS A 100 -4.92 -1.35 -12.92
N ILE A 101 -4.74 -2.64 -12.62
CA ILE A 101 -4.97 -3.74 -13.56
C ILE A 101 -6.44 -3.76 -14.00
N GLN A 102 -7.37 -3.74 -13.04
CA GLN A 102 -8.80 -3.72 -13.31
C GLN A 102 -9.16 -2.53 -14.19
N ARG A 103 -8.65 -1.33 -13.87
CA ARG A 103 -8.97 -0.13 -14.63
C ARG A 103 -8.42 -0.16 -16.06
N VAL A 104 -7.26 -0.77 -16.26
CA VAL A 104 -6.71 -1.02 -17.61
C VAL A 104 -7.58 -2.00 -18.39
N GLN A 105 -8.08 -3.06 -17.76
CA GLN A 105 -8.98 -4.02 -18.41
C GLN A 105 -10.29 -3.35 -18.85
N GLU A 106 -10.93 -2.58 -17.96
CA GLU A 106 -12.15 -1.82 -18.25
C GLU A 106 -11.95 -0.83 -19.41
N ALA A 107 -10.81 -0.12 -19.42
CA ALA A 107 -10.46 0.81 -20.48
C ALA A 107 -10.28 0.11 -21.84
N LEU A 108 -9.65 -1.07 -21.86
CA LEU A 108 -9.51 -1.89 -23.07
C LEU A 108 -10.88 -2.37 -23.56
N ASP A 109 -11.76 -2.81 -22.65
CA ASP A 109 -13.11 -3.26 -22.98
C ASP A 109 -14.00 -2.16 -23.51
N ALA A 110 -14.00 -0.99 -22.88
CA ALA A 110 -14.71 0.18 -23.34
C ALA A 110 -14.23 0.58 -24.74
N SER A 111 -12.91 0.70 -24.93
CA SER A 111 -12.30 1.06 -26.20
C SER A 111 -12.63 0.08 -27.34
N ILE A 112 -12.57 -1.23 -27.09
CA ILE A 112 -12.91 -2.25 -28.11
C ILE A 112 -14.39 -2.17 -28.51
N ARG A 113 -15.28 -1.81 -27.57
CA ARG A 113 -16.71 -1.59 -27.83
C ARG A 113 -17.03 -0.21 -28.42
N GLY A 114 -16.02 0.64 -28.63
CA GLY A 114 -16.20 2.00 -29.14
C GLY A 114 -16.81 2.96 -28.12
N HIS A 115 -16.76 2.64 -26.83
CA HIS A 115 -17.16 3.52 -25.75
C HIS A 115 -16.04 4.50 -25.38
N GLU A 116 -16.42 5.66 -24.86
CA GLU A 116 -15.50 6.65 -24.32
C GLU A 116 -14.72 6.08 -23.13
N VAL A 117 -13.41 6.36 -23.09
CA VAL A 117 -12.52 5.93 -22.00
C VAL A 117 -12.07 7.16 -21.22
N ASP A 118 -12.29 7.15 -19.90
CA ASP A 118 -11.71 8.15 -19.01
C ASP A 118 -10.21 7.89 -18.81
N VAL A 119 -9.40 8.47 -19.70
CA VAL A 119 -7.93 8.33 -19.70
C VAL A 119 -7.28 8.96 -18.47
N GLN A 120 -7.92 9.96 -17.84
CA GLN A 120 -7.38 10.62 -16.66
C GLN A 120 -7.47 9.70 -15.44
N ASP A 121 -8.60 8.99 -15.29
CA ASP A 121 -8.73 8.01 -14.23
C ASP A 121 -7.75 6.84 -14.43
N VAL A 122 -7.57 6.33 -15.65
CA VAL A 122 -6.57 5.29 -15.94
C VAL A 122 -5.14 5.77 -15.58
N ALA A 123 -4.77 6.98 -15.98
CA ALA A 123 -3.47 7.59 -15.66
C ALA A 123 -3.25 7.74 -14.14
N LYS A 124 -4.30 8.16 -13.42
CA LYS A 124 -4.30 8.26 -11.96
C LYS A 124 -4.03 6.90 -11.32
N ARG A 125 -4.72 5.83 -11.75
CA ARG A 125 -4.50 4.47 -11.21
C ARG A 125 -3.11 3.93 -11.49
N ILE A 126 -2.55 4.21 -12.67
CA ILE A 126 -1.15 3.86 -12.99
C ILE A 126 -0.18 4.60 -12.05
N THR A 127 -0.46 5.86 -11.73
CA THR A 127 0.36 6.66 -10.80
C THR A 127 0.28 6.11 -9.37
N GLU A 128 -0.92 5.79 -8.88
CA GLU A 128 -1.12 5.17 -7.56
C GLU A 128 -0.37 3.82 -7.45
N ALA A 129 -0.47 2.97 -8.48
CA ALA A 129 0.28 1.71 -8.54
C ALA A 129 1.81 1.95 -8.58
N HIS A 130 2.26 2.92 -9.36
CA HIS A 130 3.67 3.32 -9.42
C HIS A 130 4.19 3.72 -8.03
N ASP A 131 3.49 4.59 -7.32
CA ASP A 131 3.93 5.12 -6.04
C ASP A 131 3.99 4.02 -4.97
N ALA A 132 3.01 3.11 -4.97
CA ALA A 132 2.98 1.97 -4.08
C ALA A 132 4.13 0.97 -4.37
N LEU A 133 4.36 0.63 -5.63
CA LEU A 133 5.48 -0.23 -6.04
C LEU A 133 6.84 0.43 -5.75
N LEU A 134 6.94 1.74 -5.92
CA LEU A 134 8.15 2.50 -5.66
C LEU A 134 8.49 2.49 -4.17
N ALA A 135 7.51 2.65 -3.28
CA ALA A 135 7.71 2.61 -1.84
C ALA A 135 8.35 1.28 -1.38
N ILE A 136 7.99 0.17 -2.02
CA ILE A 136 8.55 -1.16 -1.70
C ILE A 136 9.92 -1.35 -2.34
N LEU A 137 10.10 -0.97 -3.60
CA LEU A 137 11.34 -1.26 -4.32
C LEU A 137 12.48 -0.33 -3.91
N LYS A 138 12.20 0.96 -3.67
CA LYS A 138 13.20 2.02 -3.43
C LYS A 138 14.19 1.70 -2.30
N PRO A 139 13.78 1.13 -1.14
CA PRO A 139 14.71 0.72 -0.08
C PRO A 139 15.70 -0.40 -0.48
N HIS A 140 15.38 -1.19 -1.50
CA HIS A 140 16.12 -2.41 -1.86
C HIS A 140 16.83 -2.33 -3.22
N VAL A 141 16.67 -1.22 -3.94
CA VAL A 141 17.26 -1.02 -5.27
C VAL A 141 18.03 0.29 -5.35
N ARG A 142 19.11 0.27 -6.14
CA ARG A 142 19.85 1.50 -6.47
C ARG A 142 18.99 2.46 -7.28
N GLU A 143 19.31 3.74 -7.17
CA GLU A 143 18.59 4.84 -7.82
C GLU A 143 18.25 4.62 -9.28
N HIS A 144 19.23 4.23 -10.08
CA HIS A 144 19.01 3.98 -11.51
C HIS A 144 17.97 2.88 -11.81
N ASN A 145 17.65 1.98 -10.86
CA ASN A 145 16.62 0.95 -11.09
C ASN A 145 15.22 1.48 -10.82
N TRP A 146 15.02 2.23 -9.74
CA TRP A 146 13.70 2.82 -9.50
C TRP A 146 13.39 3.94 -10.49
N ARG A 147 14.40 4.68 -10.99
CA ARG A 147 14.22 5.63 -12.09
C ARG A 147 13.72 4.96 -13.38
N ARG A 148 14.04 3.68 -13.63
CA ARG A 148 13.51 2.90 -14.76
C ARG A 148 12.02 2.61 -14.60
N LEU A 149 11.59 2.23 -13.39
CA LEU A 149 10.18 2.04 -13.07
C LEU A 149 9.42 3.34 -13.32
N THR A 150 9.90 4.46 -12.76
CA THR A 150 9.28 5.77 -12.94
C THR A 150 9.18 6.17 -14.41
N ARG A 151 10.26 5.99 -15.19
CA ARG A 151 10.23 6.31 -16.63
C ARG A 151 9.23 5.45 -17.39
N ALA A 152 9.18 4.15 -17.12
CA ALA A 152 8.25 3.25 -17.79
C ALA A 152 6.79 3.57 -17.42
N MET A 153 6.48 3.70 -16.13
CA MET A 153 5.12 3.99 -15.65
C MET A 153 4.63 5.37 -16.10
N ARG A 154 5.50 6.40 -16.10
CA ARG A 154 5.15 7.72 -16.63
C ARG A 154 4.83 7.70 -18.12
N PHE A 155 5.53 6.90 -18.92
CA PHE A 155 5.23 6.79 -20.34
C PHE A 155 3.91 6.06 -20.58
N TYR A 156 3.69 4.91 -19.95
CA TYR A 156 2.45 4.15 -20.15
C TYR A 156 1.23 4.74 -19.43
N GLY A 157 1.44 5.58 -18.43
CA GLY A 157 0.41 6.36 -17.74
C GLY A 157 0.23 7.78 -18.29
N ASP A 158 0.88 8.11 -19.40
CA ASP A 158 0.72 9.42 -20.03
C ASP A 158 -0.66 9.53 -20.70
N PRO A 159 -1.48 10.56 -20.38
CA PRO A 159 -2.82 10.67 -20.94
C PRO A 159 -2.87 10.78 -22.47
N GLU A 160 -1.84 11.36 -23.13
CA GLU A 160 -1.80 11.43 -24.60
C GLU A 160 -1.55 10.04 -25.20
N PHE A 161 -0.61 9.28 -24.61
CA PHE A 161 -0.39 7.89 -24.99
C PHE A 161 -1.64 7.02 -24.78
N LEU A 162 -2.29 7.13 -23.62
CA LEU A 162 -3.52 6.39 -23.30
C LEU A 162 -4.68 6.76 -24.23
N GLY A 163 -4.84 8.05 -24.54
CA GLY A 163 -5.82 8.52 -25.51
C GLY A 163 -5.56 7.92 -26.90
N ALA A 164 -4.33 7.98 -27.39
CA ALA A 164 -3.98 7.37 -28.68
C ALA A 164 -4.24 5.86 -28.67
N MET A 165 -3.80 5.14 -27.64
CA MET A 165 -3.97 3.69 -27.52
C MET A 165 -5.44 3.26 -27.53
N THR A 166 -6.33 4.05 -26.92
CA THR A 166 -7.76 3.73 -26.74
C THR A 166 -8.65 4.22 -27.89
N THR A 167 -8.24 5.24 -28.65
CA THR A 167 -9.11 5.84 -29.69
C THR A 167 -8.63 5.57 -31.10
N ASN A 168 -7.33 5.46 -31.35
CA ASN A 168 -6.81 5.31 -32.71
C ASN A 168 -7.02 3.86 -33.21
N PRO A 169 -7.67 3.66 -34.38
CA PRO A 169 -7.91 2.33 -34.97
C PRO A 169 -6.64 1.53 -35.24
N GLU A 170 -5.50 2.17 -35.48
CA GLU A 170 -4.22 1.48 -35.72
C GLU A 170 -3.77 0.62 -34.54
N TYR A 171 -4.27 0.87 -33.33
CA TYR A 171 -3.96 0.08 -32.14
C TYR A 171 -4.98 -1.03 -31.87
N ALA A 172 -6.03 -1.22 -32.68
CA ALA A 172 -7.11 -2.17 -32.40
C ALA A 172 -6.62 -3.61 -32.16
N ALA A 173 -5.70 -4.09 -33.00
CA ALA A 173 -5.11 -5.43 -32.82
C ALA A 173 -4.25 -5.53 -31.56
N ASP A 174 -3.53 -4.46 -31.19
CA ASP A 174 -2.75 -4.44 -29.96
C ASP A 174 -3.64 -4.37 -28.71
N ARG A 175 -4.75 -3.62 -28.75
CA ARG A 175 -5.76 -3.59 -27.68
C ARG A 175 -6.37 -4.96 -27.42
N ALA A 176 -6.83 -5.64 -28.47
CA ALA A 176 -7.44 -6.97 -28.35
C ALA A 176 -6.46 -7.99 -27.76
N ARG A 177 -5.21 -8.03 -28.26
CA ARG A 177 -4.17 -8.91 -27.71
C ARG A 177 -3.80 -8.56 -26.28
N LEU A 178 -3.66 -7.27 -25.97
CA LEU A 178 -3.34 -6.82 -24.62
C LEU A 178 -4.45 -7.17 -23.64
N LYS A 179 -5.73 -7.02 -24.02
CA LYS A 179 -6.88 -7.44 -23.20
C LYS A 179 -6.78 -8.91 -22.82
N VAL A 180 -6.63 -9.80 -23.82
CA VAL A 180 -6.54 -11.25 -23.60
C VAL A 180 -5.35 -11.58 -22.70
N ALA A 181 -4.16 -11.05 -23.01
CA ALA A 181 -2.97 -11.34 -22.25
C ALA A 181 -3.03 -10.80 -20.80
N VAL A 182 -3.63 -9.64 -20.58
CA VAL A 182 -3.85 -9.11 -19.22
C VAL A 182 -4.81 -10.02 -18.46
N ALA A 183 -5.95 -10.40 -19.04
CA ALA A 183 -6.91 -11.32 -18.42
C ALA A 183 -6.28 -12.67 -18.07
N GLU A 184 -5.49 -13.25 -18.97
CA GLU A 184 -4.79 -14.52 -18.73
C GLU A 184 -3.76 -14.40 -17.60
N LEU A 185 -2.99 -13.29 -17.57
CA LEU A 185 -2.01 -13.05 -16.51
C LEU A 185 -2.69 -12.85 -15.14
N THR A 186 -3.88 -12.26 -15.12
CA THR A 186 -4.59 -11.93 -13.88
C THR A 186 -5.45 -13.06 -13.36
N ARG A 187 -5.85 -14.02 -14.21
CA ARG A 187 -6.70 -15.15 -13.85
C ARG A 187 -6.26 -15.90 -12.60
N PRO A 188 -4.98 -16.27 -12.40
CA PRO A 188 -4.53 -16.95 -11.19
C PRO A 188 -4.77 -16.12 -9.92
N PHE A 189 -4.85 -14.80 -10.07
CA PHE A 189 -5.06 -13.85 -9.00
C PHE A 189 -6.53 -13.48 -8.85
N GLU A 190 -7.47 -13.92 -9.69
CA GLU A 190 -8.90 -13.52 -9.57
C GLU A 190 -9.50 -13.93 -8.22
N ASN A 191 -9.20 -15.14 -7.75
CA ASN A 191 -9.61 -15.58 -6.42
C ASN A 191 -8.89 -14.79 -5.31
N GLU A 192 -7.62 -14.45 -5.51
CA GLU A 192 -6.85 -13.62 -4.57
C GLU A 192 -7.31 -12.17 -4.57
N LEU A 193 -7.76 -11.65 -5.72
CA LEU A 193 -8.34 -10.35 -5.96
C LEU A 193 -9.66 -10.24 -5.22
N LEU A 194 -10.54 -11.23 -5.36
CA LEU A 194 -11.79 -11.29 -4.63
C LEU A 194 -11.54 -11.36 -3.12
N ALA A 195 -10.65 -12.26 -2.68
CA ALA A 195 -10.27 -12.37 -1.27
C ALA A 195 -9.63 -11.08 -0.73
N THR A 196 -8.78 -10.41 -1.51
CA THR A 196 -8.16 -9.13 -1.15
C THR A 196 -9.20 -8.03 -1.09
N THR A 197 -10.14 -7.98 -2.04
CA THR A 197 -11.23 -7.01 -2.06
C THR A 197 -12.14 -7.19 -0.84
N GLN A 198 -12.51 -8.43 -0.51
CA GLN A 198 -13.26 -8.75 0.70
C GLN A 198 -12.50 -8.37 1.97
N PHE A 199 -11.20 -8.72 2.07
CA PHE A 199 -10.36 -8.35 3.20
C PHE A 199 -10.25 -6.84 3.37
N LEU A 200 -10.08 -6.10 2.28
CA LEU A 200 -10.02 -4.64 2.29
C LEU A 200 -11.36 -4.03 2.70
N ALA A 201 -12.47 -4.52 2.15
CA ALA A 201 -13.81 -4.08 2.55
C ALA A 201 -14.01 -4.26 4.06
N GLU A 202 -13.65 -5.43 4.61
CA GLU A 202 -13.70 -5.71 6.05
C GLU A 202 -12.78 -4.79 6.86
N ARG A 203 -11.57 -4.51 6.39
CA ARG A 203 -10.65 -3.58 7.06
C ARG A 203 -11.19 -2.15 7.06
N LEU A 204 -11.73 -1.69 5.95
CA LEU A 204 -12.34 -0.36 5.83
C LEU A 204 -13.59 -0.26 6.71
N LYS A 205 -14.40 -1.32 6.77
CA LYS A 205 -15.59 -1.43 7.62
C LYS A 205 -15.23 -1.36 9.10
N ARG A 206 -14.20 -2.09 9.54
CA ARG A 206 -13.67 -1.99 10.91
C ARG A 206 -13.18 -0.57 11.22
N ARG A 207 -12.45 0.06 10.28
CA ARG A 207 -11.97 1.44 10.45
C ARG A 207 -13.13 2.43 10.56
N ALA A 208 -14.15 2.29 9.72
CA ALA A 208 -15.36 3.11 9.79
C ALA A 208 -16.07 2.94 11.13
N ALA A 209 -16.23 1.70 11.60
CA ALA A 209 -16.83 1.39 12.90
C ALA A 209 -16.03 1.98 14.09
N THR A 210 -14.69 1.95 14.02
CA THR A 210 -13.84 2.60 15.03
C THR A 210 -14.06 4.12 15.04
N LEU A 211 -14.10 4.75 13.87
CA LEU A 211 -14.38 6.19 13.78
C LEU A 211 -15.78 6.53 14.27
N ASP A 212 -16.78 5.71 13.95
CA ASP A 212 -18.14 5.87 14.49
C ASP A 212 -18.15 5.85 16.01
N ALA A 213 -17.49 4.87 16.63
CA ALA A 213 -17.39 4.79 18.09
C ALA A 213 -16.71 6.03 18.70
N LEU A 214 -15.63 6.52 18.08
CA LEU A 214 -14.94 7.74 18.51
C LEU A 214 -15.80 9.00 18.32
N ILE A 215 -16.65 9.04 17.29
CA ILE A 215 -17.48 10.21 16.96
C ILE A 215 -18.73 10.26 17.82
N GLU A 216 -19.39 9.13 18.05
CA GLU A 216 -20.65 9.04 18.80
C GLU A 216 -20.43 9.29 20.30
N ALA A 217 -19.34 8.77 20.85
CA ALA A 217 -18.95 8.96 22.24
C ALA A 217 -17.51 9.48 22.31
N PRO A 218 -17.28 10.78 22.03
CA PRO A 218 -15.94 11.33 22.00
C PRO A 218 -15.39 11.40 23.42
N GLU A 219 -14.55 10.42 23.76
CA GLU A 219 -13.82 10.35 25.02
C GLU A 219 -12.32 10.48 24.74
N LEU A 220 -11.63 11.33 25.53
CA LEU A 220 -10.18 11.49 25.40
C LEU A 220 -9.45 10.15 25.45
N ARG A 221 -9.85 9.25 26.36
CA ARG A 221 -9.20 7.95 26.50
C ARG A 221 -9.36 7.07 25.26
N GLY A 222 -10.54 7.06 24.64
CA GLY A 222 -10.77 6.36 23.38
C GLY A 222 -9.89 6.92 22.27
N PHE A 223 -9.79 8.24 22.16
CA PHE A 223 -8.92 8.91 21.20
C PHE A 223 -7.44 8.62 21.41
N LEU A 224 -6.97 8.55 22.65
CA LEU A 224 -5.56 8.24 22.93
C LEU A 224 -5.21 6.78 22.70
N ALA A 225 -6.19 5.87 22.77
CA ALA A 225 -6.01 4.44 22.57
C ALA A 225 -6.06 4.02 21.09
N ASP A 226 -6.68 4.82 20.23
CA ASP A 226 -6.77 4.59 18.79
C ASP A 226 -5.73 5.42 18.02
N ASP A 227 -5.02 4.81 17.07
CA ASP A 227 -3.95 5.47 16.32
C ASP A 227 -4.46 6.69 15.52
N LEU A 228 -5.64 6.59 14.90
CA LEU A 228 -6.21 7.67 14.09
C LEU A 228 -6.71 8.81 14.95
N GLY A 229 -7.45 8.49 16.02
CA GLY A 229 -7.87 9.47 17.02
C GLY A 229 -6.67 10.23 17.60
N ALA A 230 -5.62 9.49 17.98
CA ALA A 230 -4.45 10.05 18.59
C ALA A 230 -3.64 10.91 17.60
N GLU A 231 -3.55 10.52 16.33
CA GLU A 231 -2.91 11.32 15.28
C GLU A 231 -3.67 12.63 15.03
N ALA A 232 -5.00 12.56 14.89
CA ALA A 232 -5.84 13.73 14.64
C ALA A 232 -5.76 14.75 15.78
N LEU A 233 -5.85 14.30 17.03
CA LEU A 233 -5.70 15.14 18.21
C LEU A 233 -4.29 15.73 18.30
N SER A 234 -3.26 14.92 18.04
CA SER A 234 -1.85 15.33 18.06
C SER A 234 -1.57 16.45 17.05
N ARG A 235 -2.04 16.30 15.81
CA ARG A 235 -1.87 17.31 14.76
C ARG A 235 -2.56 18.62 15.13
N TRP A 236 -3.81 18.53 15.59
CA TRP A 236 -4.59 19.70 15.98
C TRP A 236 -3.94 20.46 17.15
N LEU A 237 -3.50 19.75 18.20
CA LEU A 237 -2.83 20.36 19.34
C LEU A 237 -1.50 21.02 18.93
N ALA A 238 -0.70 20.38 18.08
CA ALA A 238 0.57 20.96 17.62
C ALA A 238 0.38 22.31 16.91
N GLU A 239 -0.72 22.47 16.17
CA GLU A 239 -1.05 23.68 15.42
C GLU A 239 -1.70 24.77 16.30
N ASN A 240 -2.51 24.38 17.30
CA ASN A 240 -3.40 25.30 18.00
C ASN A 240 -3.00 25.57 19.47
N ASP A 241 -2.29 24.63 20.12
CA ASP A 241 -1.92 24.74 21.52
C ASP A 241 -0.63 23.95 21.83
N PRO A 242 0.55 24.59 21.66
CA PRO A 242 1.83 23.94 21.90
C PRO A 242 2.01 23.43 23.34
N THR A 243 1.35 24.05 24.32
CA THR A 243 1.45 23.61 25.72
C THR A 243 0.68 22.31 25.93
N ASP A 244 -0.55 22.22 25.43
CA ASP A 244 -1.35 21.00 25.54
C ASP A 244 -0.80 19.88 24.65
N TYR A 245 -0.23 20.22 23.49
CA TYR A 245 0.53 19.26 22.68
C TYR A 245 1.67 18.62 23.48
N ARG A 246 2.37 19.43 24.28
CA ARG A 246 3.46 18.95 25.14
C ARG A 246 2.95 18.04 26.26
N CYS A 247 1.75 18.28 26.80
CA CYS A 247 1.07 17.34 27.72
C CYS A 247 0.79 15.99 27.05
N LEU A 248 0.32 16.00 25.80
CA LEU A 248 0.08 14.78 25.03
C LEU A 248 1.39 13.98 24.82
N GLU A 249 2.46 14.66 24.41
CA GLU A 249 3.77 14.04 24.26
C GLU A 249 4.31 13.47 25.59
N PHE A 250 4.03 14.13 26.71
CA PHE A 250 4.38 13.64 28.03
C PHE A 250 3.62 12.35 28.38
N VAL A 251 2.29 12.33 28.23
CA VAL A 251 1.46 11.14 28.49
C VAL A 251 1.93 9.94 27.66
N ARG A 252 2.20 10.13 26.36
CA ARG A 252 2.75 9.07 25.49
C ARG A 252 4.11 8.55 25.98
N ALA A 253 4.99 9.44 26.43
CA ALA A 253 6.29 9.05 26.96
C ALA A 253 6.16 8.25 28.27
N VAL A 254 5.22 8.62 29.14
CA VAL A 254 4.90 7.88 30.37
C VAL A 254 4.38 6.49 30.07
N GLU A 255 3.48 6.33 29.09
CA GLU A 255 2.96 5.02 28.70
C GLU A 255 4.07 4.10 28.15
N TYR A 256 4.97 4.66 27.34
CA TYR A 256 6.15 3.94 26.87
C TYR A 256 7.09 3.53 28.02
N PHE A 257 7.24 4.40 29.03
CA PHE A 257 7.99 4.08 30.24
C PHE A 257 7.35 2.91 31.02
N LYS A 258 6.02 2.92 31.21
CA LYS A 258 5.28 1.84 31.93
C LYS A 258 5.43 0.48 31.26
N THR A 259 5.37 0.46 29.93
CA THR A 259 5.49 -0.75 29.10
C THR A 259 6.93 -1.25 28.93
N THR A 260 7.93 -0.51 29.44
CA THR A 260 9.35 -0.91 29.36
C THR A 260 9.62 -2.17 30.19
N ALA A 261 9.87 -3.30 29.51
CA ALA A 261 10.21 -4.58 30.12
C ALA A 261 11.63 -4.63 30.69
N ASN A 262 12.61 -4.05 29.99
CA ASN A 262 14.00 -4.03 30.42
C ASN A 262 14.22 -3.03 31.57
N LEU A 263 14.49 -3.55 32.78
CA LEU A 263 14.70 -2.74 33.98
C LEU A 263 15.90 -1.78 33.86
N GLY A 264 16.96 -2.19 33.15
CA GLY A 264 18.15 -1.36 32.91
C GLY A 264 17.86 -0.12 32.05
N LEU A 265 16.79 -0.13 31.25
CA LEU A 265 16.38 1.02 30.44
C LEU A 265 15.42 1.98 31.16
N ARG A 266 14.85 1.60 32.31
CA ARG A 266 13.86 2.44 33.01
C ARG A 266 14.48 3.72 33.58
N GLY A 267 15.64 3.63 34.23
CA GLY A 267 16.36 4.81 34.74
C GLY A 267 16.66 5.84 33.65
N PRO A 268 17.36 5.46 32.56
CA PRO A 268 17.62 6.35 31.43
C PRO A 268 16.36 6.97 30.83
N ARG A 269 15.28 6.19 30.64
CA ARG A 269 14.00 6.70 30.11
C ARG A 269 13.33 7.69 31.06
N ALA A 270 13.29 7.39 32.36
CA ALA A 270 12.68 8.29 33.34
C ALA A 270 13.43 9.63 33.39
N ASN A 271 14.76 9.61 33.33
CA ASN A 271 15.56 10.83 33.25
C ASN A 271 15.37 11.58 31.93
N GLN A 272 15.20 10.88 30.80
CA GLN A 272 14.87 11.54 29.52
C GLN A 272 13.53 12.26 29.59
N ILE A 273 12.50 11.64 30.19
CA ILE A 273 11.19 12.27 30.42
C ILE A 273 11.36 13.52 31.29
N ARG A 274 12.07 13.41 32.42
CA ARG A 274 12.37 14.53 33.32
C ARG A 274 12.99 15.71 32.58
N VAL A 275 14.11 15.46 31.87
CA VAL A 275 14.84 16.50 31.13
C VAL A 275 13.97 17.13 30.04
N LYS A 276 13.18 16.34 29.30
CA LYS A 276 12.36 16.85 28.20
C LYS A 276 11.17 17.68 28.69
N TYR A 277 10.52 17.30 29.80
CA TYR A 277 9.20 17.84 30.17
C TYR A 277 9.18 18.70 31.44
N PHE A 278 10.19 18.64 32.32
CA PHE A 278 10.20 19.38 33.60
C PHE A 278 11.04 20.68 33.57
N GLY A 279 11.54 21.12 32.41
CA GLY A 279 12.32 22.34 32.25
C GLY A 279 11.53 23.66 32.45
N SER A 280 12.13 24.81 32.16
CA SER A 280 11.55 26.17 32.41
C SER A 280 10.22 26.45 31.71
N ASP A 281 9.88 25.67 30.68
CA ASP A 281 8.60 25.70 29.97
C ASP A 281 7.69 24.51 30.37
N ALA A 282 7.88 23.96 31.57
CA ALA A 282 7.12 22.82 32.08
C ALA A 282 5.63 23.10 31.93
N ALA A 283 4.89 22.07 31.52
CA ALA A 283 3.46 22.15 31.29
C ALA A 283 2.69 22.36 32.60
N SER A 284 2.77 23.57 33.17
CA SER A 284 2.09 24.02 34.39
C SER A 284 1.89 22.91 35.45
N PHE A 285 2.90 22.07 35.67
CA PHE A 285 2.79 20.97 36.61
C PHE A 285 2.93 21.51 38.03
N ASP A 286 2.23 20.87 38.97
CA ASP A 286 2.39 21.20 40.38
C ASP A 286 3.85 20.98 40.82
N PRO A 287 4.55 22.01 41.33
CA PRO A 287 5.93 21.91 41.78
C PRO A 287 6.16 20.79 42.81
N ASP A 288 5.19 20.52 43.69
CA ASP A 288 5.28 19.45 44.68
C ASP A 288 5.23 18.07 44.03
N ALA A 289 4.34 17.87 43.05
CA ALA A 289 4.28 16.65 42.27
C ALA A 289 5.56 16.42 41.44
N VAL A 290 6.16 17.48 40.90
CA VAL A 290 7.45 17.41 40.20
C VAL A 290 8.55 16.93 41.16
N ARG A 291 8.69 17.56 42.35
CA ARG A 291 9.67 17.16 43.37
C ARG A 291 9.50 15.69 43.78
N ALA A 292 8.27 15.26 44.02
CA ALA A 292 7.97 13.87 44.37
C ALA A 292 8.33 12.88 43.24
N CYS A 293 8.05 13.26 41.99
CA CYS A 293 8.42 12.47 40.82
C CYS A 293 9.96 12.35 40.69
N GLU A 294 10.70 13.45 40.85
CA GLU A 294 12.17 13.45 40.80
C GLU A 294 12.78 12.55 41.88
N ALA A 295 12.23 12.56 43.09
CA ALA A 295 12.63 11.64 44.15
C ALA A 295 12.33 10.18 43.79
N SER A 296 11.23 9.88 43.09
CA SER A 296 10.93 8.53 42.61
C SER A 296 11.84 8.06 41.47
N ILE A 297 12.27 8.98 40.59
CA ILE A 297 13.23 8.71 39.52
C ILE A 297 14.59 8.28 40.06
N ALA A 298 14.98 8.74 41.26
CA ALA A 298 16.25 8.35 41.90
C ALA A 298 16.31 6.88 42.38
N LYS A 299 15.18 6.16 42.37
CA LYS A 299 15.12 4.73 42.75
C LYS A 299 15.68 3.85 41.62
N THR A 300 16.32 2.73 41.95
CA THR A 300 16.93 1.82 40.97
C THR A 300 16.30 0.41 41.04
N PRO A 301 15.46 0.00 40.06
CA PRO A 301 14.92 0.81 38.97
C PRO A 301 13.76 1.74 39.41
N PRO A 302 13.45 2.80 38.67
CA PRO A 302 12.29 3.64 38.96
C PRO A 302 10.98 2.81 38.89
N PRO A 303 10.07 2.96 39.85
CA PRO A 303 8.75 2.32 39.83
C PRO A 303 7.92 2.69 38.60
N ARG A 304 7.01 1.81 38.15
CA ARG A 304 6.14 2.06 36.98
C ARG A 304 5.19 3.25 37.19
N ASP A 305 4.83 3.53 38.43
CA ASP A 305 3.94 4.61 38.84
C ASP A 305 4.68 5.92 39.16
N THR A 306 5.97 6.01 38.85
CA THR A 306 6.82 7.21 39.06
C THR A 306 6.15 8.51 38.60
N PHE A 307 5.42 8.47 37.47
CA PHE A 307 4.80 9.66 36.86
C PHE A 307 3.30 9.78 37.14
N ARG A 308 2.70 8.93 37.99
CA ARG A 308 1.23 8.80 38.11
C ARG A 308 0.51 10.12 38.38
N VAL A 309 1.03 10.96 39.28
CA VAL A 309 0.38 12.24 39.66
C VAL A 309 0.47 13.24 38.51
N LEU A 310 1.65 13.40 37.91
CA LEU A 310 1.87 14.32 36.79
C LEU A 310 1.11 13.89 35.53
N GLU A 311 1.00 12.58 35.29
CA GLU A 311 0.20 12.02 34.21
C GLU A 311 -1.28 12.35 34.40
N ALA A 312 -1.81 12.22 35.62
CA ALA A 312 -3.19 12.62 35.91
C ALA A 312 -3.43 14.11 35.63
N GLN A 313 -2.51 14.99 36.05
CA GLN A 313 -2.57 16.43 35.75
C GLN A 313 -2.56 16.72 34.25
N ALA A 314 -1.68 16.04 33.49
CA ALA A 314 -1.62 16.18 32.04
C ALA A 314 -2.91 15.68 31.37
N ILE A 315 -3.46 14.55 31.81
CA ILE A 315 -4.73 14.00 31.29
C ILE A 315 -5.90 14.94 31.58
N ASP A 316 -5.99 15.50 32.78
CA ASP A 316 -7.08 16.41 33.13
C ASP A 316 -7.01 17.70 32.30
N ARG A 317 -5.81 18.23 32.07
CA ARG A 317 -5.60 19.37 31.17
C ARG A 317 -6.00 19.03 29.73
N LEU A 318 -5.53 17.89 29.21
CA LEU A 318 -5.89 17.40 27.87
C LEU A 318 -7.41 17.18 27.74
N ARG A 319 -8.08 16.75 28.80
CA ARG A 319 -9.54 16.51 28.81
C ARG A 319 -10.30 17.81 28.56
N VAL A 320 -9.91 18.89 29.24
CA VAL A 320 -10.51 20.21 29.03
C VAL A 320 -10.29 20.68 27.58
N ALA A 321 -9.08 20.51 27.05
CA ALA A 321 -8.76 20.86 25.67
C ALA A 321 -9.59 20.05 24.67
N PHE A 322 -9.70 18.75 24.92
CA PHE A 322 -10.43 17.82 24.08
C PHE A 322 -11.92 18.16 24.02
N GLU A 323 -12.59 18.20 25.18
CA GLU A 323 -14.04 18.39 25.29
C GLU A 323 -14.47 19.78 24.81
N ARG A 324 -13.73 20.83 25.17
CA ARG A 324 -14.16 22.22 24.89
C ARG A 324 -13.73 22.73 23.54
N ARG A 325 -12.62 22.23 22.98
CA ARG A 325 -12.01 22.82 21.78
C ARG A 325 -11.88 21.81 20.65
N PHE A 326 -11.32 20.64 20.90
CA PHE A 326 -11.11 19.65 19.83
C PHE A 326 -12.43 19.13 19.27
N VAL A 327 -13.39 18.72 20.11
CA VAL A 327 -14.69 18.19 19.64
C VAL A 327 -15.48 19.22 18.82
N ALA A 328 -15.34 20.51 19.11
CA ALA A 328 -15.96 21.60 18.34
C ALA A 328 -15.15 22.02 17.10
N SER A 329 -13.92 21.50 16.94
CA SER A 329 -12.97 21.95 15.92
C SER A 329 -13.33 21.49 14.51
N PRO A 330 -12.81 22.16 13.47
CA PRO A 330 -12.82 21.64 12.11
C PRO A 330 -12.11 20.28 11.97
N ALA A 331 -11.09 19.99 12.79
CA ALA A 331 -10.36 18.73 12.75
C ALA A 331 -11.27 17.54 13.12
N PHE A 332 -12.07 17.68 14.18
CA PHE A 332 -13.05 16.64 14.55
C PHE A 332 -14.16 16.48 13.51
N ARG A 333 -14.62 17.58 12.87
CA ARG A 333 -15.53 17.48 11.71
C ARG A 333 -14.88 16.75 10.52
N GLY A 334 -13.58 16.90 10.34
CA GLY A 334 -12.80 16.16 9.34
C GLY A 334 -12.88 14.65 9.53
N LEU A 335 -12.86 14.17 10.79
CA LEU A 335 -13.04 12.74 11.09
C LEU A 335 -14.42 12.22 10.70
N LYS A 336 -15.49 13.02 10.89
CA LYS A 336 -16.85 12.64 10.45
C LYS A 336 -16.91 12.47 8.94
N LYS A 337 -16.31 13.42 8.20
CA LYS A 337 -16.22 13.34 6.76
C LYS A 337 -15.44 12.10 6.31
N GLU A 338 -14.29 11.82 6.94
CA GLU A 338 -13.49 10.63 6.64
C GLU A 338 -14.29 9.35 6.88
N ARG A 339 -15.07 9.27 7.97
CA ARG A 339 -15.98 8.15 8.24
C ARG A 339 -17.01 7.99 7.11
N ASP A 340 -17.67 9.08 6.69
CA ASP A 340 -18.67 9.05 5.63
C ASP A 340 -18.07 8.61 4.27
N ASP A 341 -16.87 9.09 3.95
CA ASP A 341 -16.11 8.71 2.76
C ASP A 341 -15.75 7.21 2.81
N LEU A 342 -15.34 6.70 3.98
CA LEU A 342 -15.06 5.27 4.18
C LEU A 342 -16.31 4.41 4.04
N ALA A 343 -17.43 4.82 4.63
CA ALA A 343 -18.70 4.11 4.52
C ALA A 343 -19.15 4.00 3.05
N THR A 344 -19.01 5.09 2.29
CA THR A 344 -19.30 5.12 0.85
C THR A 344 -18.41 4.14 0.07
N ARG A 345 -17.11 4.09 0.39
CA ARG A 345 -16.16 3.14 -0.23
C ARG A 345 -16.50 1.70 0.11
N VAL A 346 -16.84 1.39 1.36
CA VAL A 346 -17.26 0.04 1.78
C VAL A 346 -18.50 -0.40 1.01
N ALA A 347 -19.52 0.46 0.91
CA ALA A 347 -20.75 0.15 0.16
C ALA A 347 -20.47 -0.12 -1.33
N ALA A 348 -19.58 0.67 -1.96
CA ALA A 348 -19.17 0.44 -3.34
C ALA A 348 -18.44 -0.90 -3.53
N MET A 349 -17.55 -1.27 -2.61
CA MET A 349 -16.82 -2.54 -2.65
C MET A 349 -17.75 -3.73 -2.40
N GLU A 350 -18.68 -3.64 -1.43
CA GLU A 350 -19.68 -4.68 -1.18
C GLU A 350 -20.65 -4.86 -2.37
N HIS A 351 -20.95 -3.78 -3.11
CA HIS A 351 -21.69 -3.88 -4.37
C HIS A 351 -20.86 -4.60 -5.44
N GLN A 352 -19.59 -4.24 -5.61
CA GLN A 352 -18.69 -4.89 -6.57
C GLN A 352 -18.56 -6.40 -6.30
N ILE A 353 -18.34 -6.79 -5.04
CA ILE A 353 -18.24 -8.20 -4.63
C ILE A 353 -19.53 -8.95 -5.00
N ARG A 354 -20.71 -8.41 -4.67
CA ARG A 354 -22.00 -9.04 -5.02
C ARG A 354 -22.22 -9.17 -6.52
N SER A 355 -21.80 -8.17 -7.31
CA SER A 355 -21.93 -8.23 -8.77
C SER A 355 -21.00 -9.27 -9.41
N SER A 356 -19.82 -9.50 -8.82
CA SER A 356 -18.90 -10.55 -9.27
C SER A 356 -19.42 -11.95 -8.99
N ASP A 357 -20.07 -12.16 -7.84
CA ASP A 357 -20.66 -13.46 -7.49
C ASP A 357 -21.86 -13.80 -8.39
N ALA A 358 -22.69 -12.82 -8.75
CA ALA A 358 -23.86 -13.04 -9.61
C ALA A 358 -23.48 -13.46 -11.05
N GLY A 359 -22.44 -12.86 -11.63
CA GLY A 359 -21.98 -13.20 -12.98
C GLY A 359 -21.35 -14.59 -13.11
N ALA A 360 -20.97 -15.24 -12.01
CA ALA A 360 -20.40 -16.58 -12.03
C ALA A 360 -21.46 -17.70 -12.14
N VAL A 361 -22.74 -17.39 -11.90
CA VAL A 361 -23.84 -18.38 -11.89
C VAL A 361 -24.49 -18.53 -13.26
N GLU A 362 -24.54 -17.47 -14.08
CA GLU A 362 -25.25 -17.48 -15.38
C GLU A 362 -24.49 -18.14 -16.55
N HIS A 363 -23.35 -18.81 -16.32
CA HIS A 363 -22.52 -19.38 -17.40
C HIS A 363 -22.36 -20.89 -17.35
N LYS A 364 -23.31 -21.60 -16.72
CA LYS A 364 -23.23 -23.06 -16.55
C LYS A 364 -24.38 -23.90 -17.09
N ASP A 365 -25.46 -23.31 -17.61
CA ASP A 365 -26.70 -24.07 -17.81
C ASP A 365 -27.20 -24.16 -19.28
N ASP A 366 -26.40 -23.79 -20.30
CA ASP A 366 -26.87 -23.76 -21.71
C ASP A 366 -26.16 -24.73 -22.68
N ASP A 367 -25.33 -25.68 -22.23
CA ASP A 367 -24.53 -26.56 -23.12
C ASP A 367 -24.89 -28.07 -23.09
N ASP A 368 -26.00 -28.49 -22.46
CA ASP A 368 -26.28 -29.93 -22.21
C ASP A 368 -27.48 -30.56 -22.95
N ASP A 369 -28.13 -29.91 -23.91
CA ASP A 369 -29.23 -30.54 -24.68
C ASP A 369 -29.07 -30.30 -26.19
N ASP A 370 -28.40 -31.24 -26.89
CA ASP A 370 -28.62 -31.55 -28.32
C ASP A 370 -27.75 -32.79 -28.70
N ASP A 371 -28.05 -33.96 -28.12
CA ASP A 371 -27.67 -35.27 -28.66
C ASP A 371 -28.96 -36.06 -28.93
N ASP A 372 -29.80 -35.52 -29.83
CA ASP A 372 -30.92 -36.23 -30.41
C ASP A 372 -30.41 -37.14 -31.56
N GLU A 373 -30.50 -38.44 -31.28
CA GLU A 373 -31.00 -39.50 -32.17
C GLU A 373 -30.61 -39.46 -33.65
N ASP A 374 -29.64 -40.31 -34.05
CA ASP A 374 -29.70 -40.97 -35.35
C ASP A 374 -29.75 -42.50 -35.17
N ASP A 375 -31.00 -42.98 -35.25
CA ASP A 375 -31.47 -44.34 -35.40
C ASP A 375 -31.06 -44.89 -36.79
N ASP A 376 -30.04 -45.76 -36.82
CA ASP A 376 -29.70 -46.52 -38.03
C ASP A 376 -30.05 -48.00 -37.83
N SER A 377 -31.35 -48.27 -37.92
CA SER A 377 -31.91 -49.60 -38.09
C SER A 377 -31.90 -50.00 -39.57
N HIS A 378 -30.84 -50.68 -40.02
CA HIS A 378 -30.90 -51.50 -41.23
C HIS A 378 -30.62 -52.98 -40.97
N ALA A 379 -31.70 -53.73 -41.14
CA ALA A 379 -31.80 -55.18 -41.12
C ALA A 379 -31.48 -55.81 -42.48
N SER A 380 -31.07 -57.09 -42.39
CA SER A 380 -31.13 -58.18 -43.39
C SER A 380 -30.08 -58.24 -44.50
#